data_AF-T0K7C6-F1
#
_entry.id   AF-T0K7C6-F1
#
_cell.length_a   1.000
_cell.length_b   1.000
_cell.length_c   1.000
_cell.angle_alpha   90.00
_cell.angle_beta   90.00
_cell.angle_gamma   90.00
#
_symmetry.space_group_name_H-M   'P 1'
#
loop_
_entity.id
_entity.type
_entity.pdbx_description
1 polymer ?
#
loop_
_entity_poly.entity_id
_entity_poly.type
_entity_poly.pdbx_seq_one_letter_code
_entity_poly.pdbx_strand_id
1 'polypeptide(L)'
;MNSETIVARLTLTAEPFDGPAFDFEVVVLRPYCDEEGIWRTPISMAPLYRKLAGAAGVDSYQSLCLAMWLVAQLLRDFDDQKGQIMLEGKPFNYDAYRMPLLDLE
;
A
#
# COMPACT_ATOMS: atom_id res chain seq x y z
N MET A 1 1.24 -9.32 -22.50
CA MET A 1 0.02 -8.85 -21.80
C MET A 1 0.09 -9.36 -20.37
N ASN A 2 0.59 -8.54 -19.45
CA ASN A 2 0.58 -8.91 -18.03
C ASN A 2 -0.87 -8.88 -17.56
N SER A 3 -1.40 -10.05 -17.20
CA SER A 3 -2.70 -10.17 -16.56
C SER A 3 -2.68 -9.36 -15.27
N GLU A 4 -3.54 -8.34 -15.17
CA GLU A 4 -3.79 -7.48 -14.01
C GLU A 4 -4.42 -8.27 -12.85
N THR A 5 -3.78 -9.36 -12.43
CA THR A 5 -4.28 -10.19 -11.34
C THR A 5 -4.08 -9.45 -10.04
N ILE A 6 -5.18 -9.14 -9.36
CA ILE A 6 -5.17 -8.53 -8.05
C ILE A 6 -4.75 -9.59 -7.03
N VAL A 7 -3.75 -9.27 -6.22
CA VAL A 7 -3.30 -10.07 -5.07
C VAL A 7 -4.05 -9.63 -3.81
N ALA A 8 -4.19 -8.33 -3.61
CA ALA A 8 -4.89 -7.75 -2.46
C ALA A 8 -5.59 -6.45 -2.84
N ARG A 9 -6.71 -6.19 -2.16
CA ARG A 9 -7.49 -4.96 -2.27
C ARG A 9 -8.00 -4.54 -0.90
N LEU A 10 -8.00 -3.24 -0.64
CA LEU A 10 -8.61 -2.63 0.54
C LEU A 10 -9.21 -1.28 0.17
N THR A 11 -10.47 -1.04 0.54
CA THR A 11 -11.13 0.26 0.37
C THR A 11 -11.04 1.03 1.68
N LEU A 12 -10.61 2.28 1.60
CA LEU A 12 -10.40 3.17 2.73
C LEU A 12 -10.99 4.55 2.42
N THR A 13 -11.27 5.30 3.48
CA THR A 13 -11.62 6.72 3.38
C THR A 13 -10.46 7.54 3.92
N ALA A 14 -10.00 8.53 3.16
CA ALA A 14 -9.06 9.53 3.63
C ALA A 14 -9.86 10.76 4.10
N GLU A 15 -9.55 11.25 5.29
CA GLU A 15 -10.07 12.50 5.86
C GLU A 15 -8.90 13.49 5.99
N PRO A 16 -8.65 14.35 4.99
CA PRO A 16 -7.60 15.36 5.06
C PRO A 16 -7.88 16.37 6.17
N PHE A 17 -6.82 16.96 6.72
CA PHE A 17 -6.96 18.03 7.71
C PHE A 17 -7.73 19.25 7.16
N ASP A 18 -7.54 19.58 5.88
CA ASP A 18 -8.01 20.81 5.24
C ASP A 18 -8.90 20.58 4.01
N GLY A 19 -9.66 19.47 3.97
CA GLY A 19 -10.48 19.15 2.80
C GLY A 19 -11.63 18.20 3.08
N PRO A 20 -12.46 17.93 2.07
CA PRO A 20 -13.49 16.92 2.17
C PRO A 20 -12.85 15.52 2.24
N ALA A 21 -13.51 14.64 2.99
CA ALA A 21 -13.18 13.22 2.97
C ALA A 21 -13.41 12.63 1.57
N PHE A 22 -12.61 11.63 1.21
CA PHE A 22 -12.75 10.91 -0.05
C PHE A 22 -12.35 9.45 0.08
N ASP A 23 -13.03 8.59 -0.69
CA ASP A 23 -12.69 7.18 -0.75
C ASP A 23 -11.54 6.92 -1.73
N PHE A 24 -10.71 5.94 -1.39
CA PHE A 24 -9.65 5.44 -2.26
C PHE A 24 -9.49 3.93 -2.06
N GLU A 25 -8.88 3.27 -3.05
CA GLU A 25 -8.57 1.85 -2.98
C GLU A 25 -7.07 1.64 -2.97
N VAL A 26 -6.58 0.84 -2.01
CA VAL A 26 -5.28 0.20 -2.12
C VAL A 26 -5.44 -1.06 -2.93
N VAL A 27 -4.75 -1.14 -4.07
CA VAL A 27 -4.74 -2.33 -4.93
C VAL A 27 -3.31 -2.78 -5.14
N VAL A 28 -3.02 -4.03 -4.80
CA VAL A 28 -1.72 -4.68 -5.04
C VAL A 28 -1.91 -5.72 -6.13
N LEU A 29 -1.17 -5.60 -7.22
CA LEU A 29 -1.21 -6.54 -8.33
C LEU A 29 -0.12 -7.61 -8.19
N ARG A 30 -0.27 -8.68 -8.97
CA ARG A 30 0.69 -9.79 -9.03
C ARG A 30 2.11 -9.26 -9.36
N PRO A 31 3.14 -9.68 -8.61
CA PRO A 31 4.52 -9.40 -8.97
C PRO A 31 4.85 -9.92 -10.37
N TYR A 32 5.64 -9.17 -11.14
CA TYR A 32 6.12 -9.59 -12.44
C TYR A 32 7.60 -9.25 -12.62
N CYS A 33 8.29 -10.02 -13.45
CA CYS A 33 9.65 -9.71 -13.88
C CYS A 33 9.56 -8.89 -15.17
N ASP A 34 10.20 -7.72 -15.20
CA ASP A 34 10.24 -6.88 -16.40
C ASP A 34 11.33 -7.33 -17.39
N GLU A 35 11.45 -6.61 -18.51
CA GLU A 35 12.41 -6.93 -19.58
C GLU A 35 13.87 -6.78 -19.14
N GLU A 36 14.14 -6.04 -18.07
CA GLU A 36 15.47 -5.84 -17.49
C GLU A 36 15.81 -6.91 -16.43
N GLY A 37 14.88 -7.85 -16.18
CA GLY A 37 15.04 -8.89 -15.16
C GLY A 37 14.73 -8.40 -13.74
N ILE A 38 14.09 -7.24 -13.58
CA ILE A 38 13.75 -6.67 -12.27
C ILE A 38 12.34 -7.12 -11.88
N TRP A 39 12.21 -7.67 -10.68
CA TRP A 39 10.89 -7.99 -10.13
C TRP A 39 10.22 -6.74 -9.61
N ARG A 40 8.97 -6.50 -10.05
CA ARG A 40 8.15 -5.36 -9.65
C ARG A 40 6.80 -5.80 -9.18
N THR A 41 6.30 -5.15 -8.15
CA THR A 41 4.91 -5.30 -7.68
C THR A 41 4.17 -3.98 -7.87
N PRO A 42 3.22 -3.90 -8.84
CA PRO A 42 2.41 -2.72 -9.03
C PRO A 42 1.46 -2.45 -7.86
N ILE A 43 1.29 -1.17 -7.55
CA ILE A 43 0.38 -0.69 -6.50
C ILE A 43 -0.41 0.49 -7.06
N SER A 44 -1.71 0.53 -6.77
CA SER A 44 -2.56 1.70 -6.97
C SER A 44 -3.11 2.17 -5.63
N MET A 45 -3.13 3.48 -5.42
CA MET A 45 -3.76 4.15 -4.28
C MET A 45 -4.54 5.38 -4.75
N ALA A 46 -5.05 5.38 -5.97
CA ALA A 46 -5.79 6.53 -6.50
C ALA A 46 -7.14 6.71 -5.76
N PRO A 47 -7.58 7.95 -5.50
CA PRO A 47 -6.94 9.22 -5.86
C PRO A 47 -5.84 9.72 -4.91
N LEU A 48 -5.63 9.08 -3.76
CA LEU A 48 -4.67 9.51 -2.73
C LEU A 48 -3.24 9.66 -3.30
N TYR A 49 -2.77 8.66 -4.05
CA TYR A 49 -1.54 8.74 -4.84
C TYR A 49 -1.81 8.35 -6.29
N ARG A 50 -1.65 9.32 -7.20
CA ARG A 50 -1.98 9.14 -8.63
C ARG A 50 -0.99 8.27 -9.39
N LYS A 51 0.28 8.23 -8.94
CA LYS A 51 1.34 7.45 -9.57
C LYS A 51 2.27 6.92 -8.49
N LEU A 52 2.36 5.60 -8.41
CA LEU A 52 3.37 4.91 -7.62
C LEU A 52 4.24 4.12 -8.59
N ALA A 53 5.56 4.32 -8.51
CA ALA A 53 6.48 3.39 -9.12
C ALA A 53 6.35 2.09 -8.29
N GLY A 54 5.84 1.02 -8.90
CA GLY A 54 5.71 -0.27 -8.22
C GLY A 54 7.03 -0.67 -7.54
N ALA A 55 6.95 -1.33 -6.39
CA ALA A 55 8.13 -1.64 -5.61
C ALA A 55 9.00 -2.69 -6.33
N ALA A 56 10.30 -2.43 -6.42
CA ALA A 56 11.27 -3.30 -7.08
C ALA A 56 11.99 -4.18 -6.06
N GLY A 57 12.26 -5.44 -6.44
CA GLY A 57 13.01 -6.40 -5.62
C GLY A 57 13.84 -7.34 -6.50
N VAL A 58 14.70 -8.14 -5.86
CA VAL A 58 15.52 -9.17 -6.49
C VAL A 58 14.70 -10.40 -6.89
N ASP A 59 13.55 -10.59 -6.25
CA ASP A 59 12.60 -11.65 -6.57
C ASP A 59 11.13 -11.21 -6.34
N SER A 60 10.20 -12.09 -6.72
CA SER A 60 8.76 -11.87 -6.60
C SER A 60 8.31 -11.64 -5.15
N TYR A 61 8.95 -12.31 -4.19
CA TYR A 61 8.58 -12.25 -2.79
C TYR A 61 9.05 -10.93 -2.18
N GLN A 62 10.32 -10.56 -2.40
CA GLN A 62 10.87 -9.31 -1.92
C GLN A 62 10.12 -8.11 -2.50
N SER A 63 9.86 -8.10 -3.81
CA SER A 63 9.12 -7.00 -4.43
C SER A 63 7.69 -6.84 -3.85
N LEU A 64 7.02 -7.95 -3.52
CA LEU A 64 5.71 -7.93 -2.86
C LEU A 64 5.81 -7.38 -1.44
N CYS A 65 6.78 -7.85 -0.65
CA CYS A 65 7.01 -7.35 0.71
C CYS A 65 7.30 -5.84 0.71
N LEU A 66 8.15 -5.37 -0.21
CA LEU A 66 8.46 -3.96 -0.37
C LEU A 66 7.25 -3.14 -0.80
N ALA A 67 6.37 -3.70 -1.64
CA ALA A 67 5.12 -3.04 -2.00
C ALA A 67 4.18 -2.87 -0.80
N MET A 68 3.98 -3.93 -0.02
CA MET A 68 3.15 -3.86 1.20
C MET A 68 3.74 -2.89 2.22
N TRP A 69 5.06 -2.88 2.39
CA TRP A 69 5.75 -1.94 3.26
C TRP A 69 5.57 -0.49 2.78
N LEU A 70 5.71 -0.24 1.48
CA LEU A 70 5.51 1.09 0.88
C LEU A 70 4.07 1.60 1.13
N VAL A 71 3.05 0.76 0.94
CA VAL A 71 1.65 1.13 1.28
C VAL A 71 1.55 1.57 2.74
N ALA A 72 2.08 0.78 3.67
CA ALA A 72 2.01 1.10 5.09
C ALA A 72 2.73 2.42 5.42
N GLN A 73 3.89 2.70 4.81
CA GLN A 73 4.58 3.98 4.98
C GLN A 73 3.75 5.15 4.44
N LEU A 74 3.18 5.04 3.24
CA LEU A 74 2.39 6.12 2.63
C LEU A 74 1.12 6.45 3.44
N LEU A 75 0.46 5.43 3.99
CA LEU A 75 -0.69 5.64 4.88
C LEU A 75 -0.30 6.34 6.19
N ARG A 76 0.87 5.99 6.74
CA ARG A 76 1.42 6.64 7.94
C ARG A 76 1.83 8.09 7.66
N ASP A 77 2.49 8.34 6.53
CA ASP A 77 2.91 9.69 6.14
C ASP A 77 1.71 10.63 5.96
N PHE A 78 0.56 10.09 5.53
CA PHE A 78 -0.69 10.85 5.45
C PHE A 78 -1.23 11.23 6.84
N ASP A 79 -1.17 10.30 7.80
CA ASP A 79 -1.56 10.53 9.21
C ASP A 79 -0.62 11.54 9.90
N ASP A 80 0.69 11.43 9.65
CA ASP A 80 1.70 12.39 10.14
C ASP A 80 1.44 13.83 9.63
N GLN A 81 0.82 13.97 8.46
CA GLN A 81 0.35 15.24 7.88
C GLN A 81 -0.99 15.73 8.44
N LYS A 82 -1.44 15.18 9.57
CA LYS A 82 -2.71 15.50 10.25
C LYS A 82 -3.97 15.04 9.52
N GLY A 83 -3.85 14.23 8.47
CA GLY A 83 -4.99 13.51 7.91
C GLY A 83 -5.38 12.32 8.79
N GLN A 84 -6.53 11.71 8.53
CA GLN A 84 -6.94 10.44 9.13
C GLN A 84 -7.31 9.44 8.04
N ILE A 85 -6.96 8.17 8.25
CA ILE A 85 -7.39 7.07 7.39
C ILE A 85 -8.44 6.26 8.14
N MET A 86 -9.55 5.99 7.47
CA MET A 86 -10.70 5.29 8.03
C MET A 86 -10.99 4.02 7.25
N LEU A 87 -11.42 2.99 7.97
CA LEU A 87 -11.98 1.76 7.42
C LEU A 87 -13.37 1.58 8.01
N GLU A 88 -14.39 1.60 7.15
CA GLU A 88 -15.80 1.45 7.55
C GLU A 88 -16.20 2.41 8.69
N GLY A 89 -15.73 3.67 8.61
CA GLY A 89 -16.01 4.71 9.61
C GLY A 89 -15.23 4.60 10.93
N LYS A 90 -14.23 3.71 11.00
CA LYS A 90 -13.34 3.58 12.17
C LYS A 90 -11.91 3.95 11.81
N PRO A 91 -11.11 4.51 12.73
CA PRO A 91 -9.69 4.75 12.50
C PRO A 91 -8.98 3.47 12.05
N PHE A 92 -8.28 3.56 10.92
CA PHE A 92 -7.53 2.44 10.36
C PHE A 92 -6.21 2.27 11.11
N ASN A 93 -6.04 1.11 11.75
CA ASN A 93 -4.81 0.80 12.49
C ASN A 93 -3.77 0.20 11.54
N TYR A 94 -2.93 1.05 10.95
CA TYR A 94 -1.81 0.59 10.11
C TYR A 94 -0.69 -0.11 10.91
N ASP A 95 -0.58 0.13 12.22
CA ASP A 95 0.37 -0.59 13.09
C ASP A 95 -0.01 -2.07 13.28
N ALA A 96 -1.27 -2.46 13.04
CA ALA A 96 -1.70 -3.87 13.08
C ALA A 96 -1.00 -4.73 12.01
N TYR A 97 -0.43 -4.10 10.97
CA TYR A 97 0.36 -4.78 9.94
C TYR A 97 1.85 -4.88 10.29
N ARG A 98 2.27 -4.28 11.40
CA ARG A 98 3.60 -4.53 11.96
C ARG A 98 3.53 -5.85 12.69
N MET A 99 4.33 -6.81 12.23
CA MET A 99 4.50 -8.05 12.98
C MET A 99 5.07 -7.66 14.35
N PRO A 100 4.38 -7.96 15.47
CA PRO A 100 5.02 -7.87 16.75
C PRO A 100 6.19 -8.85 16.67
N LEU A 101 7.41 -8.34 16.81
CA LEU A 101 8.52 -9.21 17.15
C LEU A 101 8.14 -9.73 18.53
N LEU A 102 7.59 -10.94 18.59
CA LEU A 102 7.61 -11.69 19.83
C LEU A 102 9.08 -11.76 20.18
N ASP A 103 9.44 -11.23 21.36
CA ASP A 103 10.76 -11.42 21.91
C ASP A 103 10.99 -12.94 21.93
N LEU A 104 11.77 -13.42 20.96
CA LEU A 104 12.21 -14.79 20.91
C LEU A 104 13.29 -14.90 21.99
N GLU A 105 12.85 -15.17 23.21
CA GLU A 105 13.71 -15.67 24.29
C GLU A 105 14.33 -17.02 23.92
#